data_AF-A0A7J7M8G5-F1
#
_entry.id   AF-A0A7J7M8G5-F1
#
_cell.length_a   1.000
_cell.length_b   1.000
_cell.length_c   1.000
_cell.angle_alpha   90.00
_cell.angle_beta   90.00
_cell.angle_gamma   90.00
#
_symmetry.space_group_name_H-M   'P 1'
#
loop_
_entity.id
_entity.type
_entity.pdbx_description
1 polymer ?
#
loop_
_entity_poly.entity_id
_entity_poly.type
_entity_poly.pdbx_seq_one_letter_code
_entity_poly.pdbx_strand_id
1 'polypeptide(L)'
;MNLAFVLDEFQVGLVFILYMKTDRLEDIASTLPYAFFSKNCNSGDAQLSSGSEAELRNLRESIQHLLRWGWKYNKNLEEQAAQLHMLSGWAQMVEVSVSRRLSSVDNRLEILLDVLDASLSASASPDCSLKMAIILSQVALTCMAKLRDERFLSPGGLNGDSVTCLDVIMVKQLSNSACHSILFKLVMAILRHESSEALRRRQYALLLSYFQYCRHMLDPDVPAAVLHFLLQEEQKGEDDLDLQKIDKEQAELARTNFSILKKEAQAILDVVTKDAIQGSEAGKAVSLFILDAFISIDQERFFLNQLQSRGFLRSCLTDISNVSYKDGWPSLDSLQRVYVFEAKLALLLRISYNYGKPGSQVLFSMGTLEHLAACKMVGLQLKGAFRRNGKDLDADFDKQRLVICPVLRLVSSLTSLVDSSEFLEVNSLFV
;
A
#
# COMPACT_ATOMS: atom_id res chain seq x y z
N MET A 1 -9.95 -8.31 57.24
CA MET A 1 -10.94 -8.34 56.13
C MET A 1 -10.53 -7.23 55.16
N ASN A 2 -9.49 -7.39 54.35
CA ASN A 2 -9.60 -7.80 52.94
C ASN A 2 -8.20 -8.14 52.36
N LEU A 3 -7.49 -9.14 52.90
CA LEU A 3 -6.36 -9.77 52.19
C LEU A 3 -6.84 -10.96 51.34
N ALA A 4 -7.95 -11.58 51.73
CA ALA A 4 -8.59 -12.68 50.98
C ALA A 4 -9.24 -12.20 49.68
N PHE A 5 -9.76 -10.97 49.64
CA PHE A 5 -10.39 -10.41 48.44
C PHE A 5 -9.38 -10.11 47.32
N VAL A 6 -8.12 -9.83 47.68
CA VAL A 6 -7.04 -9.64 46.70
C VAL A 6 -6.62 -10.99 46.14
N LEU A 7 -6.48 -12.03 46.96
CA LEU A 7 -6.06 -13.35 46.49
C LEU A 7 -7.06 -14.00 45.51
N ASP A 8 -8.36 -13.74 45.67
CA ASP A 8 -9.40 -14.29 44.79
C ASP A 8 -9.38 -13.66 43.39
N GLU A 9 -9.09 -12.36 43.27
CA GLU A 9 -8.86 -11.71 41.95
C GLU A 9 -7.60 -12.23 41.25
N PHE A 10 -6.55 -12.53 42.00
CA PHE A 10 -5.29 -13.06 41.44
C PHE A 10 -5.45 -14.49 40.90
N GLN A 11 -6.33 -15.30 41.50
CA GLN A 11 -6.55 -16.69 41.08
C GLN A 11 -7.35 -16.77 39.77
N VAL A 12 -8.24 -15.80 39.52
CA VAL A 12 -8.93 -15.64 38.22
C VAL A 12 -7.97 -15.08 37.16
N GLY A 13 -7.07 -14.17 37.53
CA GLY A 13 -6.00 -13.68 36.65
C GLY A 13 -5.00 -14.77 36.22
N LEU A 14 -4.67 -15.70 37.12
CA LEU A 14 -3.77 -16.84 36.89
C LEU A 14 -4.19 -17.76 35.74
N VAL A 15 -5.49 -17.93 35.51
CA VAL A 15 -6.01 -18.78 34.43
C VAL A 15 -5.91 -18.06 33.06
N PHE A 16 -5.98 -16.72 33.04
CA PHE A 16 -5.86 -15.93 31.81
C PHE A 16 -4.40 -15.72 31.36
N ILE A 17 -3.45 -15.68 32.31
CA ILE A 17 -2.01 -15.45 32.05
C ILE A 17 -1.39 -16.55 31.16
N LEU A 18 -1.94 -17.77 31.15
CA LEU A 18 -1.40 -18.87 30.34
C LEU A 18 -1.71 -18.79 28.84
N TYR A 19 -2.65 -17.94 28.39
CA TYR A 19 -3.16 -18.02 27.02
C TYR A 19 -2.58 -17.01 26.01
N MET A 20 -1.74 -16.06 26.43
CA MET A 20 -1.33 -14.93 25.57
C MET A 20 0.19 -14.88 25.37
N LYS A 21 0.71 -15.86 24.63
CA LYS A 21 2.14 -16.03 24.37
C LYS A 21 2.57 -15.26 23.12
N THR A 22 2.94 -13.99 23.28
CA THR A 22 3.97 -13.36 22.41
C THR A 22 4.88 -12.37 23.12
N ASP A 23 4.48 -11.80 24.25
CA ASP A 23 5.34 -10.94 25.07
C ASP A 23 5.38 -11.50 26.49
N ARG A 24 6.57 -11.69 27.06
CA ARG A 24 6.74 -12.36 28.36
C ARG A 24 6.15 -11.49 29.46
N LEU A 25 4.95 -11.82 29.94
CA LEU A 25 4.43 -11.28 31.19
C LEU A 25 5.41 -11.64 32.33
N GLU A 26 5.69 -10.69 33.21
CA GLU A 26 6.50 -10.98 34.39
C GLU A 26 5.64 -11.71 35.41
N ASP A 27 6.06 -12.90 35.82
CA ASP A 27 5.39 -13.61 36.92
C ASP A 27 5.75 -12.93 38.25
N ILE A 28 4.92 -11.95 38.63
CA ILE A 28 5.03 -11.22 39.90
C ILE A 28 4.92 -12.17 41.10
N ALA A 29 4.17 -13.27 40.96
CA ALA A 29 4.00 -14.27 42.02
C ALA A 29 5.26 -15.13 42.21
N SER A 30 6.11 -15.29 41.19
CA SER A 30 7.41 -15.96 41.31
C SER A 30 8.51 -15.09 41.92
N THR A 31 8.42 -13.76 41.79
CA THR A 31 9.41 -12.80 42.32
C THR A 31 9.16 -12.43 43.79
N LEU A 32 7.91 -12.53 44.24
CA LEU A 32 7.51 -12.34 45.64
C LEU A 32 8.19 -13.34 46.62
N PRO A 33 8.17 -14.67 46.37
CA PRO A 33 8.88 -15.64 47.19
C PRO A 33 10.38 -15.43 47.15
N TYR A 34 11.02 -15.21 46.00
CA TYR A 34 12.48 -15.07 45.94
C TYR A 34 13.02 -13.84 46.71
N ALA A 35 12.34 -12.70 46.64
CA ALA A 35 12.74 -11.48 47.35
C ALA A 35 12.47 -11.56 48.86
N PHE A 36 11.42 -12.28 49.29
CA PHE A 36 11.15 -12.54 50.71
C PHE A 36 11.98 -13.71 51.28
N PHE A 37 12.20 -14.78 50.52
CA PHE A 37 12.96 -15.96 50.93
C PHE A 37 14.47 -15.69 50.97
N SER A 38 15.05 -14.93 50.04
CA SER A 38 16.51 -14.70 50.07
C SER A 38 16.97 -13.94 51.33
N LYS A 39 16.07 -13.21 51.99
CA LYS A 39 16.33 -12.55 53.28
C LYS A 39 15.88 -13.37 54.51
N ASN A 40 14.81 -14.17 54.39
CA ASN A 40 14.31 -14.94 55.53
C ASN A 40 14.98 -16.32 55.69
N CYS A 41 15.54 -16.92 54.63
CA CYS A 41 16.16 -18.25 54.67
C CYS A 41 17.68 -18.29 54.90
N ASN A 42 18.30 -17.20 55.36
CA ASN A 42 19.62 -17.26 56.02
C ASN A 42 19.53 -16.90 57.51
N SER A 43 18.41 -17.25 58.16
CA SER A 43 18.28 -17.22 59.63
C SER A 43 18.76 -18.53 60.29
N GLY A 44 19.66 -19.26 59.62
CA GLY A 44 20.46 -20.32 60.22
C GLY A 44 21.81 -19.87 60.77
N ASP A 45 22.35 -18.72 60.32
CA ASP A 45 23.65 -18.21 60.75
C ASP A 45 23.53 -16.81 61.37
N ALA A 46 23.49 -16.79 62.70
CA ALA A 46 23.36 -15.60 63.55
C ALA A 46 24.61 -14.68 63.56
N GLN A 47 25.33 -14.54 62.44
CA GLN A 47 26.56 -13.72 62.39
C GLN A 47 26.69 -12.76 61.18
N LEU A 48 25.64 -12.53 60.40
CA LEU A 48 25.65 -11.56 59.29
C LEU A 48 24.64 -10.40 59.45
N SER A 49 24.18 -10.10 60.66
CA SER A 49 23.31 -8.93 60.92
C SER A 49 24.11 -7.61 61.03
N SER A 50 24.91 -7.28 60.01
CA SER A 50 25.60 -5.98 59.94
C SER A 50 25.05 -5.05 58.86
N GLY A 51 23.88 -5.35 58.30
CA GLY A 51 23.17 -4.40 57.46
C GLY A 51 22.49 -3.35 58.33
N SER A 52 22.83 -2.08 58.17
CA SER A 52 22.16 -1.00 58.91
C SER A 52 20.64 -1.08 58.70
N GLU A 53 19.82 -0.78 59.72
CA GLU A 53 18.35 -0.74 59.57
C GLU A 53 17.92 0.15 58.38
N ALA A 54 18.75 1.16 58.06
CA ALA A 54 18.60 2.01 56.88
C ALA A 54 18.72 1.22 55.57
N GLU A 55 19.65 0.28 55.46
CA GLU A 55 19.84 -0.59 54.28
C GLU A 55 18.70 -1.60 54.13
N LEU A 56 18.20 -2.14 55.25
CA LEU A 56 17.02 -3.02 55.24
C LEU A 56 15.77 -2.27 54.76
N ARG A 57 15.61 -1.01 55.20
CA ARG A 57 14.52 -0.12 54.77
C ARG A 57 14.63 0.24 53.29
N ASN A 58 15.83 0.65 52.84
CA ASN A 58 16.09 0.97 51.43
C ASN A 58 15.83 -0.24 50.51
N LEU A 59 16.20 -1.46 50.93
CA LEU A 59 15.90 -2.66 50.15
C LEU A 59 14.39 -2.94 50.10
N ARG A 60 13.67 -2.76 51.22
CA ARG A 60 12.21 -2.93 51.25
C ARG A 60 11.51 -1.94 50.31
N GLU A 61 11.93 -0.68 50.32
CA GLU A 61 11.43 0.35 49.41
C GLU A 61 11.74 -0.01 47.95
N SER A 62 12.96 -0.46 47.66
CA SER A 62 13.37 -0.90 46.32
C SER A 62 12.53 -2.07 45.80
N ILE A 63 12.26 -3.08 46.64
CA ILE A 63 11.38 -4.21 46.30
C ILE A 63 9.95 -3.71 46.04
N GLN A 64 9.43 -2.81 46.87
CA GLN A 64 8.09 -2.24 46.66
C GLN A 64 8.00 -1.43 45.37
N HIS A 65 9.05 -0.68 45.03
CA HIS A 65 9.13 0.03 43.75
C HIS A 65 9.16 -0.93 42.57
N LEU A 66 9.94 -2.01 42.65
CA LEU A 66 10.00 -3.04 41.62
C LEU A 66 8.64 -3.74 41.42
N LEU A 67 7.97 -4.14 42.51
CA LEU A 67 6.64 -4.77 42.44
C LEU A 67 5.59 -3.84 41.85
N ARG A 68 5.60 -2.55 42.24
CA ARG A 68 4.71 -1.54 41.64
C ARG A 68 4.99 -1.33 40.16
N TRP A 69 6.26 -1.38 39.77
CA TRP A 69 6.66 -1.27 38.37
C TRP A 69 6.19 -2.50 37.56
N GLY A 70 6.45 -3.72 38.06
CA GLY A 70 6.03 -4.97 37.40
C GLY A 70 4.50 -5.07 37.27
N TRP A 71 3.75 -4.69 38.31
CA TRP A 71 2.28 -4.63 38.22
C TRP A 71 1.80 -3.63 37.17
N LYS A 72 2.35 -2.40 37.15
CA LYS A 72 1.99 -1.40 36.13
C LYS A 72 2.36 -1.88 34.72
N TYR A 73 3.49 -2.55 34.58
CA TYR A 73 3.95 -3.11 33.32
C TYR A 73 3.01 -4.20 32.80
N ASN A 74 2.67 -5.19 33.63
CA ASN A 74 1.73 -6.25 33.26
C ASN A 74 0.33 -5.69 32.95
N LYS A 75 -0.18 -4.78 33.77
CA LYS A 75 -1.48 -4.14 33.53
C LYS A 75 -1.50 -3.41 32.17
N ASN A 76 -0.42 -2.69 31.83
CA ASN A 76 -0.30 -2.04 30.53
C ASN A 76 -0.27 -3.05 29.37
N LEU A 77 0.42 -4.20 29.52
CA LEU A 77 0.41 -5.26 28.51
C LEU A 77 -0.97 -5.90 28.34
N GLU A 78 -1.69 -6.14 29.45
CA GLU A 78 -3.06 -6.64 29.42
C GLU A 78 -4.01 -5.68 28.72
N GLU A 79 -3.92 -4.37 29.01
CA GLU A 79 -4.70 -3.34 28.34
C GLU A 79 -4.42 -3.29 26.83
N GLN A 80 -3.14 -3.32 26.43
CA GLN A 80 -2.76 -3.34 25.01
C GLN A 80 -3.27 -4.59 24.29
N ALA A 81 -3.21 -5.75 24.93
CA ALA A 81 -3.72 -6.99 24.39
C ALA A 81 -5.25 -6.95 24.24
N ALA A 82 -5.97 -6.47 25.26
CA ALA A 82 -7.42 -6.31 25.21
C ALA A 82 -7.85 -5.35 24.09
N GLN A 83 -7.16 -4.21 23.94
CA GLN A 83 -7.39 -3.27 22.84
C GLN A 83 -7.17 -3.92 21.47
N LEU A 84 -6.08 -4.68 21.31
CA LEU A 84 -5.78 -5.38 20.06
C LEU A 84 -6.85 -6.44 19.73
N HIS A 85 -7.32 -7.19 20.72
CA HIS A 85 -8.39 -8.18 20.55
C HIS A 85 -9.72 -7.54 20.17
N MET A 86 -10.11 -6.46 20.87
CA MET A 86 -11.31 -5.70 20.55
C MET A 86 -11.25 -5.14 19.13
N LEU A 87 -10.11 -4.53 18.75
CA LEU A 87 -9.89 -4.00 17.41
C LEU A 87 -9.95 -5.10 16.34
N SER A 88 -9.39 -6.27 16.62
CA SER A 88 -9.45 -7.42 15.71
C SER A 88 -10.89 -7.89 15.49
N GLY A 89 -11.69 -7.99 16.57
CA GLY A 89 -13.11 -8.33 16.49
C GLY A 89 -13.91 -7.28 15.72
N TRP A 90 -13.68 -5.99 15.98
CA TRP A 90 -14.29 -4.89 15.23
C TRP A 90 -13.94 -4.94 13.74
N ALA A 91 -12.66 -5.17 13.39
CA ALA A 91 -12.22 -5.25 12.01
C ALA A 91 -12.93 -6.38 11.24
N GLN A 92 -13.08 -7.55 11.87
CA GLN A 92 -13.82 -8.67 11.29
C GLN A 92 -15.31 -8.35 11.10
N MET A 93 -15.94 -7.66 12.06
CA MET A 93 -17.32 -7.21 11.92
C MET A 93 -17.49 -6.26 10.73
N VAL A 94 -16.57 -5.30 10.56
CA VAL A 94 -16.56 -4.38 9.42
C VAL A 94 -16.39 -5.15 8.11
N GLU A 95 -15.42 -6.05 8.02
CA GLU A 95 -15.16 -6.85 6.82
C GLU A 95 -16.39 -7.67 6.39
N VAL A 96 -17.03 -8.36 7.34
CA VAL A 96 -18.25 -9.15 7.06
C VAL A 96 -19.42 -8.24 6.66
N SER A 97 -19.60 -7.11 7.34
CA SER A 97 -20.70 -6.17 7.08
C SER A 97 -20.56 -5.52 5.70
N VAL A 98 -19.37 -5.01 5.38
CA VAL A 98 -19.03 -4.37 4.10
C VAL A 98 -19.17 -5.36 2.94
N SER A 99 -18.77 -6.62 3.13
CA SER A 99 -18.80 -7.63 2.07
C SER A 99 -20.19 -8.21 1.81
N ARG A 100 -21.02 -8.41 2.84
CA ARG A 100 -22.28 -9.19 2.71
C ARG A 100 -23.56 -8.41 2.92
N ARG A 101 -23.53 -7.30 3.66
CA ARG A 101 -24.74 -6.62 4.16
C ARG A 101 -24.84 -5.16 3.74
N LEU A 102 -23.79 -4.60 3.13
CA LEU A 102 -23.79 -3.19 2.79
C LEU A 102 -24.91 -2.81 1.80
N SER A 103 -25.29 -3.72 0.90
CA SER A 103 -26.38 -3.48 -0.06
C SER A 103 -27.74 -3.25 0.61
N SER A 104 -27.95 -3.73 1.83
CA SER A 104 -29.18 -3.52 2.61
C SER A 104 -29.21 -2.24 3.43
N VAL A 105 -28.14 -1.43 3.39
CA VAL A 105 -28.00 -0.22 4.21
C VAL A 105 -28.10 1.01 3.31
N ASP A 106 -28.82 2.04 3.77
CA ASP A 106 -28.86 3.36 3.14
C ASP A 106 -27.58 4.15 3.45
N ASN A 107 -27.25 5.19 2.67
CA ASN A 107 -26.07 6.03 2.88
C ASN A 107 -24.72 5.27 2.90
N ARG A 108 -24.61 4.22 2.07
CA ARG A 108 -23.43 3.32 2.00
C ARG A 108 -22.11 4.06 1.85
N LEU A 109 -22.05 5.06 0.96
CA LEU A 109 -20.83 5.82 0.69
C LEU A 109 -20.37 6.63 1.91
N GLU A 110 -21.31 7.21 2.65
CA GLU A 110 -21.02 7.99 3.87
C GLU A 110 -20.50 7.07 4.98
N ILE A 111 -21.15 5.91 5.19
CA ILE A 111 -20.69 4.92 6.17
C ILE A 111 -19.28 4.40 5.83
N LEU A 112 -19.03 4.07 4.56
CA LEU A 112 -17.72 3.63 4.10
C LEU A 112 -16.66 4.72 4.29
N LEU A 113 -17.01 5.98 4.01
CA LEU A 113 -16.14 7.13 4.21
C LEU A 113 -15.81 7.32 5.70
N ASP A 114 -16.81 7.27 6.57
CA ASP A 114 -16.63 7.45 8.01
C ASP A 114 -15.73 6.37 8.62
N VAL A 115 -15.95 5.11 8.24
CA VAL A 115 -15.10 4.00 8.71
C VAL A 115 -13.69 4.11 8.16
N LEU A 116 -13.53 4.50 6.89
CA LEU A 116 -12.22 4.75 6.28
C LEU A 116 -11.48 5.90 7.01
N ASP A 117 -12.16 7.02 7.23
CA ASP A 117 -11.61 8.20 7.88
C ASP A 117 -11.20 7.92 9.33
N ALA A 118 -12.06 7.24 10.09
CA ALA A 118 -11.78 6.81 11.46
C ALA A 118 -10.59 5.85 11.50
N SER A 119 -10.51 4.90 10.56
CA SER A 119 -9.41 3.93 10.49
C SER A 119 -8.06 4.60 10.21
N LEU A 120 -8.03 5.54 9.27
CA LEU A 120 -6.82 6.30 8.94
C LEU A 120 -6.39 7.23 10.09
N SER A 121 -7.36 7.91 10.70
CA SER A 121 -7.10 8.80 11.84
C SER A 121 -6.56 8.01 13.04
N ALA A 122 -7.16 6.87 13.36
CA ALA A 122 -6.70 5.99 14.42
C ALA A 122 -5.32 5.38 14.11
N SER A 123 -5.03 5.05 12.84
CA SER A 123 -3.72 4.52 12.44
C SER A 123 -2.59 5.54 12.57
N ALA A 124 -2.91 6.84 12.53
CA ALA A 124 -1.95 7.93 12.71
C ALA A 124 -1.78 8.36 14.17
N SER A 125 -2.59 7.82 15.09
CA SER A 125 -2.52 8.15 16.52
C SER A 125 -1.18 7.69 17.14
N PRO A 126 -0.58 8.47 18.06
CA PRO A 126 0.64 8.07 18.77
C PRO A 126 0.45 6.81 19.63
N ASP A 127 -0.76 6.54 20.11
CA ASP A 127 -1.08 5.37 20.93
C ASP A 127 -1.31 4.09 20.08
N CYS A 128 -1.29 4.23 18.75
CA CYS A 128 -1.55 3.12 17.85
C CYS A 128 -0.30 2.26 17.63
N SER A 129 -0.28 1.08 18.25
CA SER A 129 0.80 0.10 18.04
C SER A 129 0.90 -0.34 16.57
N LEU A 130 2.08 -0.82 16.16
CA LEU A 130 2.29 -1.40 14.83
C LEU A 130 1.27 -2.50 14.46
N LYS A 131 0.89 -3.36 15.42
CA LYS A 131 -0.10 -4.43 15.20
C LYS A 131 -1.49 -3.84 14.92
N MET A 132 -1.89 -2.81 15.67
CA MET A 132 -3.17 -2.10 15.47
C MET A 132 -3.20 -1.36 14.13
N ALA A 133 -2.12 -0.67 13.78
CA ALA A 133 -2.00 0.05 12.50
C ALA A 133 -2.15 -0.88 11.29
N ILE A 134 -1.65 -2.12 11.37
CA ILE A 134 -1.83 -3.14 10.33
C ILE A 134 -3.31 -3.50 10.16
N ILE A 135 -4.03 -3.70 11.26
CA ILE A 135 -5.46 -4.03 11.25
C ILE A 135 -6.28 -2.85 10.69
N LEU A 136 -6.01 -1.63 11.16
CA LEU A 136 -6.70 -0.42 10.71
C LEU A 136 -6.45 -0.14 9.22
N SER A 137 -5.21 -0.34 8.75
CA SER A 137 -4.88 -0.21 7.32
C SER A 137 -5.60 -1.26 6.47
N GLN A 138 -5.85 -2.46 7.01
CA GLN A 138 -6.63 -3.49 6.33
C GLN A 138 -8.11 -3.09 6.24
N VAL A 139 -8.69 -2.57 7.33
CA VAL A 139 -10.08 -2.07 7.32
C VAL A 139 -10.23 -0.93 6.31
N ALA A 140 -9.31 0.04 6.32
CA ALA A 140 -9.28 1.13 5.37
C ALA A 140 -9.20 0.64 3.92
N LEU A 141 -8.36 -0.38 3.63
CA LEU A 141 -8.28 -1.02 2.31
C LEU A 141 -9.60 -1.68 1.89
N THR A 142 -10.26 -2.39 2.81
CA THR A 142 -11.58 -3.00 2.55
C THR A 142 -12.63 -1.94 2.23
N CYS A 143 -12.68 -0.84 3.00
CA CYS A 143 -13.59 0.27 2.73
C CYS A 143 -13.32 0.93 1.37
N MET A 144 -12.05 1.20 1.04
CA MET A 144 -11.67 1.78 -0.25
C MET A 144 -11.99 0.85 -1.42
N ALA A 145 -11.73 -0.45 -1.28
CA ALA A 145 -12.09 -1.43 -2.30
C ALA A 145 -13.61 -1.43 -2.54
N LYS A 146 -14.40 -1.38 -1.48
CA LYS A 146 -15.86 -1.34 -1.60
C LYS A 146 -16.37 -0.02 -2.19
N LEU A 147 -15.78 1.12 -1.83
CA LEU A 147 -16.09 2.41 -2.46
C LEU A 147 -15.87 2.37 -3.98
N ARG A 148 -14.79 1.71 -4.42
CA ARG A 148 -14.51 1.49 -5.84
C ARG A 148 -15.56 0.59 -6.49
N ASP A 149 -15.97 -0.49 -5.83
CA ASP A 149 -17.00 -1.40 -6.36
C ASP A 149 -18.36 -0.70 -6.48
N GLU A 150 -18.79 0.07 -5.46
CA GLU A 150 -20.06 0.82 -5.50
C GLU A 150 -20.07 1.90 -6.60
N ARG A 151 -18.91 2.39 -7.03
CA ARG A 151 -18.80 3.33 -8.15
C ARG A 151 -19.32 2.72 -9.46
N PHE A 152 -19.14 1.41 -9.65
CA PHE A 152 -19.55 0.70 -10.88
C PHE A 152 -20.93 0.02 -10.77
N LEU A 153 -21.56 0.07 -9.60
CA LEU A 153 -22.94 -0.39 -9.44
C LEU A 153 -23.87 0.70 -9.98
N SER A 154 -24.64 0.37 -11.02
CA SER A 154 -25.61 1.29 -11.63
C SER A 154 -26.52 1.94 -10.58
N PRO A 155 -26.95 3.20 -10.78
CA PRO A 155 -27.89 3.89 -9.88
C PRO A 155 -29.33 3.34 -9.98
N GLY A 156 -29.49 2.06 -10.29
CA GLY A 156 -30.76 1.39 -10.52
C GLY A 156 -31.36 0.82 -9.23
N GLY A 157 -32.15 1.64 -8.54
CA GLY A 157 -33.13 1.14 -7.58
C GLY A 157 -34.25 0.41 -8.31
N LEU A 158 -34.13 -0.91 -8.46
CA LEU A 158 -35.19 -1.91 -8.72
C LEU A 158 -36.31 -1.66 -9.76
N ASN A 159 -36.37 -0.56 -10.53
CA ASN A 159 -37.37 -0.37 -11.58
C ASN A 159 -36.88 0.66 -12.62
N GLY A 160 -36.70 0.22 -13.87
CA GLY A 160 -36.55 1.13 -15.02
C GLY A 160 -35.62 0.56 -16.09
N ASP A 161 -36.20 0.14 -17.22
CA ASP A 161 -35.52 -0.36 -18.42
C ASP A 161 -34.70 0.70 -19.19
N SER A 162 -34.09 1.68 -18.51
CA SER A 162 -33.24 2.68 -19.16
C SER A 162 -32.21 3.27 -18.18
N VAL A 163 -31.14 2.52 -17.90
CA VAL A 163 -29.92 3.12 -17.31
C VAL A 163 -29.12 3.71 -18.45
N THR A 164 -28.98 5.04 -18.49
CA THR A 164 -28.23 5.74 -19.53
C THR A 164 -26.72 5.65 -19.27
N CYS A 165 -25.89 5.90 -20.30
CA CYS A 165 -24.44 5.97 -20.12
C CYS A 165 -24.06 7.14 -19.17
N LEU A 166 -24.82 8.23 -19.24
CA LEU A 166 -24.66 9.39 -18.38
C LEU A 166 -24.97 9.07 -16.92
N ASP A 167 -26.03 8.30 -16.62
CA ASP A 167 -26.34 7.84 -15.25
C ASP A 167 -25.18 7.05 -14.62
N VAL A 168 -24.45 6.26 -15.42
CA VAL A 168 -23.27 5.51 -14.98
C VAL A 168 -22.08 6.44 -14.72
N ILE A 169 -21.91 7.49 -15.52
CA ILE A 169 -20.85 8.49 -15.35
C ILE A 169 -21.14 9.40 -14.15
N MET A 170 -22.41 9.71 -13.90
CA MET A 170 -22.90 10.59 -12.83
C MET A 170 -23.14 9.88 -11.49
N VAL A 171 -22.75 8.60 -11.34
CA VAL A 171 -22.87 7.87 -10.06
C VAL A 171 -22.28 8.70 -8.92
N LYS A 172 -23.01 8.77 -7.79
CA LYS A 172 -22.65 9.53 -6.58
C LYS A 172 -21.18 9.27 -6.21
N GLN A 173 -20.32 10.26 -6.45
CA GLN A 173 -18.90 10.21 -6.08
C GLN A 173 -18.70 10.90 -4.73
N LEU A 174 -17.66 10.49 -4.00
CA LEU A 174 -17.11 11.27 -2.90
C LEU A 174 -16.75 12.69 -3.38
N SER A 175 -16.99 13.68 -2.52
CA SER A 175 -16.56 15.05 -2.81
C SER A 175 -15.04 15.15 -2.93
N ASN A 176 -14.55 16.09 -3.74
CA ASN A 176 -13.12 16.37 -3.85
C ASN A 176 -12.47 16.65 -2.48
N SER A 177 -13.17 17.35 -1.58
CA SER A 177 -12.69 17.60 -0.22
C SER A 177 -12.48 16.32 0.60
N ALA A 178 -13.40 15.36 0.50
CA ALA A 178 -13.26 14.05 1.16
C ALA A 178 -12.07 13.28 0.56
N CYS A 179 -11.94 13.25 -0.76
CA CYS A 179 -10.81 12.62 -1.45
C CYS A 179 -9.46 13.23 -1.02
N HIS A 180 -9.36 14.55 -0.91
CA HIS A 180 -8.15 15.23 -0.46
C HIS A 180 -7.81 14.91 1.00
N SER A 181 -8.82 14.85 1.88
CA SER A 181 -8.64 14.46 3.28
C SER A 181 -8.09 13.04 3.39
N ILE A 182 -8.68 12.09 2.64
CA ILE A 182 -8.21 10.70 2.58
C ILE A 182 -6.75 10.64 2.14
N LEU A 183 -6.39 11.29 1.02
CA LEU A 183 -5.02 11.27 0.52
C LEU A 183 -4.03 11.83 1.53
N PHE A 184 -4.35 12.96 2.16
CA PHE A 184 -3.49 13.54 3.17
C PHE A 184 -3.27 12.57 4.35
N LYS A 185 -4.34 11.98 4.89
CA LYS A 185 -4.23 11.00 5.98
C LYS A 185 -3.46 9.74 5.56
N LEU A 186 -3.61 9.29 4.31
CA LEU A 186 -2.84 8.16 3.76
C LEU A 186 -1.35 8.46 3.68
N VAL A 187 -0.98 9.63 3.18
CA VAL A 187 0.43 10.06 3.12
C VAL A 187 1.02 10.12 4.52
N MET A 188 0.30 10.71 5.48
CA MET A 188 0.73 10.73 6.88
C MET A 188 0.85 9.33 7.48
N ALA A 189 -0.06 8.41 7.16
CA ALA A 189 0.01 7.02 7.62
C ALA A 189 1.24 6.29 7.07
N ILE A 190 1.62 6.52 5.81
CA ILE A 190 2.84 5.97 5.20
C ILE A 190 4.11 6.53 5.88
N LEU A 191 4.09 7.81 6.24
CA LEU A 191 5.20 8.51 6.87
C LEU A 191 5.28 8.32 8.40
N ARG A 192 4.45 7.46 8.97
CA ARG A 192 4.47 7.12 10.39
C ARG A 192 5.83 6.60 10.83
N HIS A 193 6.30 7.05 12.00
CA HIS A 193 7.63 6.73 12.55
C HIS A 193 7.82 5.21 12.76
N GLU A 194 6.89 4.57 13.47
CA GLU A 194 6.89 3.11 13.58
C GLU A 194 6.34 2.49 12.30
N SER A 195 7.12 1.66 11.62
CA SER A 195 6.70 1.09 10.35
C SER A 195 7.29 -0.30 10.15
N SER A 196 6.64 -1.10 9.31
CA SER A 196 7.15 -2.38 8.83
C SER A 196 6.82 -2.52 7.35
N GLU A 197 7.58 -3.35 6.64
CA GLU A 197 7.28 -3.62 5.23
C GLU A 197 5.85 -4.18 5.05
N ALA A 198 5.37 -5.00 5.98
CA ALA A 198 4.02 -5.55 5.95
C ALA A 198 2.93 -4.47 6.12
N LEU A 199 3.20 -3.42 6.92
CA LEU A 199 2.32 -2.26 7.04
C LEU A 199 2.37 -1.42 5.75
N ARG A 200 3.58 -1.08 5.27
CA ARG A 200 3.76 -0.23 4.08
C ARG A 200 3.15 -0.85 2.82
N ARG A 201 3.30 -2.16 2.62
CA ARG A 201 2.63 -2.85 1.49
C ARG A 201 1.11 -2.69 1.50
N ARG A 202 0.47 -2.71 2.67
CA ARG A 202 -0.98 -2.46 2.80
C ARG A 202 -1.32 -0.99 2.52
N GLN A 203 -0.55 -0.07 3.06
CA GLN A 203 -0.73 1.36 2.84
C GLN A 203 -0.52 1.75 1.37
N TYR A 204 0.44 1.12 0.69
CA TYR A 204 0.65 1.26 -0.75
C TYR A 204 -0.52 0.67 -1.54
N ALA A 205 -1.01 -0.53 -1.21
CA ALA A 205 -2.20 -1.09 -1.85
C ALA A 205 -3.43 -0.17 -1.68
N LEU A 206 -3.56 0.46 -0.51
CA LEU A 206 -4.62 1.42 -0.22
C LEU A 206 -4.44 2.72 -1.02
N LEU A 207 -3.23 3.25 -1.12
CA LEU A 207 -2.92 4.43 -1.95
C LEU A 207 -3.16 4.16 -3.44
N LEU A 208 -2.80 2.97 -3.94
CA LEU A 208 -3.13 2.55 -5.31
C LEU A 208 -4.63 2.45 -5.51
N SER A 209 -5.36 1.86 -4.56
CA SER A 209 -6.81 1.76 -4.61
C SER A 209 -7.48 3.13 -4.59
N TYR A 210 -6.94 4.08 -3.82
CA TYR A 210 -7.36 5.48 -3.83
C TYR A 210 -7.15 6.12 -5.21
N PHE A 211 -5.96 6.00 -5.81
CA PHE A 211 -5.72 6.56 -7.13
C PHE A 211 -6.62 5.95 -8.20
N GLN A 212 -6.87 4.64 -8.13
CA GLN A 212 -7.83 3.97 -9.01
C GLN A 212 -9.26 4.49 -8.82
N TYR A 213 -9.68 4.72 -7.58
CA TYR A 213 -10.97 5.35 -7.27
C TYR A 213 -11.04 6.76 -7.87
N CYS A 214 -9.97 7.55 -7.78
CA CYS A 214 -9.91 8.89 -8.35
C CYS A 214 -9.69 8.92 -9.87
N ARG A 215 -9.52 7.80 -10.57
CA ARG A 215 -9.41 7.82 -12.04
C ARG A 215 -10.75 8.22 -12.66
N HIS A 216 -10.70 8.79 -13.85
CA HIS A 216 -11.90 9.05 -14.62
C HIS A 216 -12.64 7.72 -14.90
N MET A 217 -13.98 7.74 -14.89
CA MET A 217 -14.82 6.55 -15.13
C MET A 217 -14.55 5.91 -16.50
N LEU A 218 -14.19 6.75 -17.46
CA LEU A 218 -13.85 6.38 -18.81
C LEU A 218 -12.33 6.35 -18.94
N ASP A 219 -11.82 5.32 -19.60
CA ASP A 219 -10.39 5.17 -19.87
C ASP A 219 -9.90 6.41 -20.65
N PRO A 220 -8.82 7.09 -20.21
CA PRO A 220 -8.25 8.23 -20.92
C PRO A 220 -7.83 7.93 -22.36
N ASP A 221 -7.66 6.64 -22.73
CA ASP A 221 -7.40 6.22 -24.10
C ASP A 221 -8.67 6.15 -24.98
N VAL A 222 -9.87 6.36 -24.41
CA VAL A 222 -11.11 6.48 -25.20
C VAL A 222 -11.11 7.86 -25.86
N PRO A 223 -11.11 7.94 -27.21
CA PRO A 223 -11.13 9.23 -27.89
C PRO A 223 -12.37 10.04 -27.50
N ALA A 224 -12.19 11.33 -27.23
CA ALA A 224 -13.30 12.24 -26.89
C ALA A 224 -14.45 12.18 -27.92
N ALA A 225 -14.14 11.91 -29.19
CA ALA A 225 -15.14 11.70 -30.23
C ALA A 225 -16.05 10.47 -30.00
N VAL A 226 -15.53 9.39 -29.43
CA VAL A 226 -16.32 8.18 -29.08
C VAL A 226 -17.21 8.49 -27.88
N LEU A 227 -16.71 9.24 -26.89
CA LEU A 227 -17.50 9.69 -25.76
C LEU A 227 -18.64 10.61 -26.21
N HIS A 228 -18.32 11.61 -27.04
CA HIS A 228 -19.33 12.50 -27.61
C HIS A 228 -20.38 11.75 -28.44
N PHE A 229 -19.98 10.70 -29.17
CA PHE A 229 -20.89 9.87 -29.95
C PHE A 229 -21.82 9.02 -29.06
N LEU A 230 -21.27 8.35 -28.04
CA LEU A 230 -22.05 7.55 -27.08
C LEU A 230 -23.05 8.40 -26.29
N LEU A 231 -22.74 9.68 -26.10
CA LEU A 231 -23.57 10.65 -25.38
C LEU A 231 -24.47 11.49 -26.31
N GLN A 232 -24.37 11.30 -27.64
CA GLN A 232 -25.09 12.11 -28.63
C GLN A 232 -26.56 11.71 -28.79
N GLU A 233 -26.91 10.46 -28.52
CA GLU A 233 -28.29 9.96 -28.64
C GLU A 233 -29.24 10.54 -27.58
N GLU A 234 -28.72 11.19 -26.54
CA GLU A 234 -29.49 11.65 -25.37
C GLU A 234 -29.59 13.19 -25.26
N GLN A 235 -29.04 13.96 -26.22
CA GLN A 235 -28.85 15.42 -26.11
C GLN A 235 -30.15 16.25 -26.04
N LYS A 236 -30.52 16.68 -24.83
CA LYS A 236 -31.10 18.02 -24.60
C LYS A 236 -30.08 18.87 -23.85
N GLY A 237 -29.95 20.15 -24.21
CA GLY A 237 -28.81 21.04 -23.90
C GLY A 237 -28.50 21.39 -22.43
N GLU A 238 -28.94 20.60 -21.46
CA GLU A 238 -28.56 20.70 -20.04
C GLU A 238 -27.41 19.72 -19.71
N ASP A 239 -27.36 18.56 -20.39
CA ASP A 239 -26.42 17.47 -20.10
C ASP A 239 -24.96 17.75 -20.49
N ASP A 240 -24.73 18.62 -21.49
CA ASP A 240 -23.38 19.05 -21.91
C ASP A 240 -22.68 19.92 -20.84
N LEU A 241 -23.46 20.65 -20.04
CA LEU A 241 -22.94 21.48 -18.94
C LEU A 241 -22.49 20.62 -17.75
N ASP A 242 -23.16 19.49 -17.51
CA ASP A 242 -22.83 18.56 -16.42
C ASP A 242 -21.55 17.76 -16.71
N LEU A 243 -21.32 17.37 -17.97
CA LEU A 243 -20.08 16.70 -18.38
C LEU A 243 -18.86 17.62 -18.25
N GLN A 244 -18.95 18.85 -18.72
CA GLN A 244 -17.87 19.84 -18.57
C GLN A 244 -17.57 20.14 -17.09
N LYS A 245 -18.59 20.12 -16.24
CA LYS A 245 -18.44 20.26 -14.79
C LYS A 245 -17.70 19.07 -14.19
N ILE A 246 -18.03 17.84 -14.57
CA ILE A 246 -17.35 16.61 -14.12
C ILE A 246 -15.87 16.64 -14.54
N ASP A 247 -15.57 16.97 -15.79
CA ASP A 247 -14.19 17.09 -16.27
C ASP A 247 -13.39 18.13 -15.47
N LYS A 248 -14.01 19.27 -15.17
CA LYS A 248 -13.40 20.32 -14.36
C LYS A 248 -13.14 19.84 -12.93
N GLU A 249 -14.13 19.23 -12.28
CA GLU A 249 -13.99 18.68 -10.92
C GLU A 249 -12.90 17.60 -10.87
N GLN A 250 -12.80 16.76 -11.90
CA GLN A 250 -11.78 15.74 -12.04
C GLN A 250 -10.37 16.32 -12.25
N ALA A 251 -10.24 17.37 -13.07
CA ALA A 251 -8.98 18.07 -13.27
C ALA A 251 -8.52 18.78 -11.98
N GLU A 252 -9.45 19.38 -11.24
CA GLU A 252 -9.20 20.00 -9.93
C GLU A 252 -8.75 18.98 -8.88
N LEU A 253 -9.39 17.80 -8.85
CA LEU A 253 -9.00 16.67 -8.01
C LEU A 253 -7.58 16.22 -8.32
N ALA A 254 -7.24 15.98 -9.59
CA ALA A 254 -5.90 15.56 -10.00
C ALA A 254 -4.84 16.61 -9.63
N ARG A 255 -5.11 17.89 -9.88
CA ARG A 255 -4.19 19.00 -9.54
C ARG A 255 -3.96 19.11 -8.04
N THR A 256 -5.00 18.97 -7.24
CA THR A 256 -4.89 19.08 -5.79
C THR A 256 -4.22 17.84 -5.18
N ASN A 257 -4.50 16.65 -5.70
CA ASN A 257 -3.79 15.42 -5.32
C ASN A 257 -2.28 15.55 -5.57
N PHE A 258 -1.89 16.06 -6.74
CA PHE A 258 -0.50 16.37 -7.04
C PHE A 258 0.09 17.36 -6.03
N SER A 259 -0.61 18.44 -5.70
CA SER A 259 -0.16 19.44 -4.72
C SER A 259 0.04 18.87 -3.31
N ILE A 260 -0.88 18.01 -2.84
CA ILE A 260 -0.78 17.33 -1.54
C ILE A 260 0.48 16.45 -1.50
N LEU A 261 0.70 15.63 -2.52
CA LEU A 261 1.86 14.74 -2.58
C LEU A 261 3.17 15.51 -2.75
N LYS A 262 3.16 16.60 -3.52
CA LYS A 262 4.34 17.46 -3.73
C LYS A 262 4.86 18.04 -2.42
N LYS A 263 3.99 18.40 -1.47
CA LYS A 263 4.38 18.92 -0.14
C LYS A 263 5.22 17.92 0.66
N GLU A 264 4.88 16.64 0.57
CA GLU A 264 5.54 15.56 1.31
C GLU A 264 6.48 14.71 0.43
N ALA A 265 6.78 15.20 -0.79
CA ALA A 265 7.39 14.38 -1.82
C ALA A 265 8.77 13.85 -1.44
N GLN A 266 9.57 14.64 -0.73
CA GLN A 266 10.89 14.21 -0.25
C GLN A 266 10.77 12.96 0.62
N ALA A 267 9.97 13.05 1.69
CA ALA A 267 9.84 11.97 2.67
C ALA A 267 9.19 10.73 2.05
N ILE A 268 8.15 10.89 1.24
CA ILE A 268 7.47 9.74 0.64
C ILE A 268 8.33 9.06 -0.44
N LEU A 269 9.05 9.83 -1.25
CA LEU A 269 9.99 9.25 -2.23
C LEU A 269 11.14 8.54 -1.55
N ASP A 270 11.67 9.04 -0.43
CA ASP A 270 12.73 8.38 0.32
C ASP A 270 12.30 6.97 0.78
N VAL A 271 11.08 6.85 1.31
CA VAL A 271 10.56 5.55 1.76
C VAL A 271 10.23 4.63 0.57
N VAL A 272 9.51 5.14 -0.44
CA VAL A 272 9.06 4.32 -1.58
C VAL A 272 10.23 3.84 -2.43
N THR A 273 11.22 4.71 -2.73
CA THR A 273 12.40 4.31 -3.52
C THR A 273 13.30 3.37 -2.74
N LYS A 274 13.43 3.54 -1.41
CA LYS A 274 14.12 2.58 -0.55
C LYS A 274 13.47 1.20 -0.63
N ASP A 275 12.14 1.12 -0.49
CA ASP A 275 11.43 -0.16 -0.60
C ASP A 275 11.51 -0.76 -2.02
N ALA A 276 11.52 0.08 -3.06
CA ALA A 276 11.69 -0.36 -4.45
C ALA A 276 13.08 -0.96 -4.74
N ILE A 277 14.11 -0.58 -3.97
CA ILE A 277 15.49 -1.08 -4.11
C ILE A 277 15.76 -2.24 -3.14
N GLN A 278 15.31 -2.12 -1.88
CA GLN A 278 15.75 -2.96 -0.76
C GLN A 278 14.65 -3.84 -0.16
N GLY A 279 13.38 -3.68 -0.56
CA GLY A 279 12.26 -4.48 -0.04
C GLY A 279 12.30 -5.95 -0.48
N SER A 280 11.38 -6.76 0.04
CA SER A 280 11.11 -8.08 -0.55
C SER A 280 10.67 -7.93 -2.01
N GLU A 281 10.70 -8.99 -2.82
CA GLU A 281 10.25 -8.89 -4.21
C GLU A 281 8.79 -8.38 -4.32
N ALA A 282 7.91 -8.80 -3.41
CA ALA A 282 6.55 -8.24 -3.32
C ALA A 282 6.55 -6.76 -2.91
N GLY A 283 7.42 -6.36 -1.99
CA GLY A 283 7.61 -4.97 -1.58
C GLY A 283 8.09 -4.10 -2.75
N LYS A 284 9.12 -4.54 -3.47
CA LYS A 284 9.67 -3.85 -4.64
C LYS A 284 8.61 -3.64 -5.72
N ALA A 285 7.85 -4.69 -6.05
CA ALA A 285 6.82 -4.61 -7.08
C ALA A 285 5.74 -3.56 -6.72
N VAL A 286 5.22 -3.61 -5.49
CA VAL A 286 4.20 -2.64 -5.04
C VAL A 286 4.77 -1.21 -4.98
N SER A 287 6.00 -1.02 -4.51
CA SER A 287 6.64 0.30 -4.51
C SER A 287 6.85 0.86 -5.91
N LEU A 288 7.19 0.03 -6.88
CA LEU A 288 7.29 0.44 -8.29
C LEU A 288 5.92 0.86 -8.85
N PHE A 289 4.82 0.19 -8.48
CA PHE A 289 3.47 0.62 -8.84
C PHE A 289 3.08 1.95 -8.18
N ILE A 290 3.56 2.25 -6.98
CA ILE A 290 3.37 3.57 -6.37
C ILE A 290 4.11 4.65 -7.15
N LEU A 291 5.36 4.37 -7.57
CA LEU A 291 6.10 5.30 -8.42
C LEU A 291 5.42 5.49 -9.78
N ASP A 292 4.85 4.43 -10.36
CA ASP A 292 4.02 4.52 -11.58
C ASP A 292 2.84 5.47 -11.36
N ALA A 293 2.13 5.31 -10.24
CA ALA A 293 1.00 6.17 -9.88
C ALA A 293 1.45 7.63 -9.67
N PHE A 294 2.59 7.89 -9.03
CA PHE A 294 3.13 9.24 -8.89
C PHE A 294 3.46 9.89 -10.23
N ILE A 295 4.04 9.14 -11.17
CA ILE A 295 4.26 9.63 -12.52
C ILE A 295 2.93 9.93 -13.22
N SER A 296 1.90 9.09 -13.03
CA SER A 296 0.59 9.27 -13.69
C SER A 296 -0.15 10.56 -13.30
N ILE A 297 0.15 11.13 -12.13
CA ILE A 297 -0.44 12.39 -11.66
C ILE A 297 0.53 13.58 -11.79
N ASP A 298 1.74 13.36 -12.31
CA ASP A 298 2.81 14.35 -12.34
C ASP A 298 2.63 15.34 -13.49
N GLN A 299 1.91 16.44 -13.20
CA GLN A 299 1.62 17.48 -14.18
C GLN A 299 2.85 18.33 -14.53
N GLU A 300 3.84 18.42 -13.63
CA GLU A 300 4.97 19.35 -13.73
C GLU A 300 6.32 18.66 -13.98
N ARG A 301 6.33 17.35 -14.27
CA ARG A 301 7.55 16.51 -14.35
C ARG A 301 8.37 16.52 -13.05
N PHE A 302 7.74 16.88 -11.93
CA PHE A 302 8.41 17.00 -10.64
C PHE A 302 8.92 15.64 -10.15
N PHE A 303 8.06 14.62 -10.16
CA PHE A 303 8.43 13.26 -9.74
C PHE A 303 9.44 12.63 -10.70
N LEU A 304 9.29 12.85 -12.01
CA LEU A 304 10.29 12.42 -12.99
C LEU A 304 11.68 12.99 -12.68
N ASN A 305 11.76 14.30 -12.47
CA ASN A 305 13.03 14.97 -12.19
C ASN A 305 13.65 14.49 -10.87
N GLN A 306 12.82 14.21 -9.85
CA GLN A 306 13.29 13.62 -8.59
C GLN A 306 13.86 12.21 -8.77
N LEU A 307 13.16 11.32 -9.50
CA LEU A 307 13.66 9.97 -9.77
C LEU A 307 14.93 9.96 -10.63
N GLN A 308 15.03 10.89 -11.58
CA GLN A 308 16.22 11.05 -12.41
C GLN A 308 17.43 11.56 -11.61
N SER A 309 17.27 12.67 -10.87
CA SER A 309 18.35 13.31 -10.10
C SER A 309 18.93 12.41 -9.01
N ARG A 310 18.10 11.56 -8.41
CA ARG A 310 18.52 10.57 -7.40
C ARG A 310 19.15 9.30 -8.00
N GLY A 311 19.22 9.20 -9.33
CA GLY A 311 19.78 8.04 -10.02
C GLY A 311 18.90 6.78 -9.97
N PHE A 312 17.64 6.89 -9.51
CA PHE A 312 16.73 5.75 -9.37
C PHE A 312 16.48 5.07 -10.72
N LEU A 313 16.20 5.86 -11.77
CA LEU A 313 15.92 5.32 -13.11
C LEU A 313 17.12 4.56 -13.70
N ARG A 314 18.35 5.07 -13.49
CA ARG A 314 19.58 4.38 -13.91
C ARG A 314 19.79 3.07 -13.17
N SER A 315 19.48 3.04 -11.87
CA SER A 315 19.49 1.80 -11.08
C SER A 315 18.49 0.79 -11.62
N CYS A 316 17.26 1.21 -11.94
CA CYS A 316 16.24 0.34 -12.53
C CYS A 316 16.70 -0.27 -13.87
N LEU A 317 17.30 0.53 -14.76
CA LEU A 317 17.83 0.04 -16.04
C LEU A 317 19.02 -0.92 -15.85
N THR A 318 19.92 -0.63 -14.92
CA THR A 318 21.03 -1.52 -14.57
C THR A 318 20.52 -2.86 -14.05
N ASP A 319 19.50 -2.84 -13.18
CA ASP A 319 18.86 -4.07 -12.72
C ASP A 319 18.23 -4.85 -13.86
N ILE A 320 17.53 -4.19 -14.79
CA ILE A 320 16.94 -4.82 -15.99
C ILE A 320 18.01 -5.58 -16.79
N SER A 321 19.19 -4.98 -17.00
CA SER A 321 20.29 -5.65 -17.72
C SER A 321 20.87 -6.84 -16.97
N ASN A 322 20.85 -6.82 -15.64
CA ASN A 322 21.42 -7.86 -14.79
C ASN A 322 20.47 -9.04 -14.52
N VAL A 323 19.20 -8.91 -14.90
CA VAL A 323 18.21 -9.98 -14.75
C VAL A 323 18.58 -11.14 -15.68
N SER A 324 18.94 -12.26 -15.07
CA SER A 324 19.33 -13.49 -15.77
C SER A 324 18.43 -14.64 -15.34
N TYR A 325 17.94 -15.39 -16.32
CA TYR A 325 17.13 -16.57 -16.13
C TYR A 325 18.05 -17.80 -15.99
N LYS A 326 18.46 -18.17 -14.77
CA LYS A 326 19.37 -19.31 -14.53
C LYS A 326 18.66 -20.59 -14.10
N ASP A 327 17.49 -20.47 -13.50
CA ASP A 327 16.71 -21.60 -12.99
C ASP A 327 15.36 -21.61 -13.71
N GLY A 328 14.87 -22.78 -14.10
CA GLY A 328 13.53 -22.93 -14.68
C GLY A 328 12.43 -22.33 -13.79
N TRP A 329 11.18 -22.41 -14.26
CA TRP A 329 10.00 -21.77 -13.67
C TRP A 329 9.37 -22.39 -12.39
N PRO A 330 9.93 -23.28 -11.52
CA PRO A 330 9.09 -23.91 -10.52
C PRO A 330 8.98 -23.18 -9.15
N SER A 331 9.66 -22.05 -8.89
CA SER A 331 9.62 -21.41 -7.56
C SER A 331 8.80 -20.12 -7.48
N LEU A 332 8.11 -19.89 -6.36
CA LEU A 332 7.39 -18.64 -6.06
C LEU A 332 8.30 -17.41 -6.15
N ASP A 333 9.55 -17.52 -5.69
CA ASP A 333 10.55 -16.45 -5.75
C ASP A 333 10.94 -16.10 -7.19
N SER A 334 10.96 -17.07 -8.10
CA SER A 334 11.20 -16.81 -9.53
C SER A 334 10.07 -16.00 -10.15
N LEU A 335 8.83 -16.26 -9.77
CA LEU A 335 7.65 -15.55 -10.26
C LEU A 335 7.60 -14.11 -9.71
N GLN A 336 7.90 -13.91 -8.43
CA GLN A 336 7.93 -12.56 -7.84
C GLN A 336 8.98 -11.66 -8.51
N ARG A 337 10.16 -12.20 -8.86
CA ARG A 337 11.17 -11.46 -9.62
C ARG A 337 10.69 -11.02 -11.01
N VAL A 338 9.84 -11.82 -11.66
CA VAL A 338 9.23 -11.46 -12.94
C VAL A 338 8.24 -10.30 -12.76
N TYR A 339 7.43 -10.31 -11.69
CA TYR A 339 6.54 -9.18 -11.41
C TYR A 339 7.31 -7.89 -11.07
N VAL A 340 8.45 -7.97 -10.38
CA VAL A 340 9.32 -6.80 -10.16
C VAL A 340 9.87 -6.29 -11.49
N PHE A 341 10.28 -7.19 -12.38
CA PHE A 341 10.77 -6.85 -13.70
C PHE A 341 9.67 -6.18 -14.55
N GLU A 342 8.47 -6.74 -14.56
CA GLU A 342 7.29 -6.17 -15.23
C GLU A 342 6.97 -4.78 -14.66
N ALA A 343 6.96 -4.62 -13.33
CA ALA A 343 6.69 -3.33 -12.68
C ALA A 343 7.74 -2.27 -13.05
N LYS A 344 9.02 -2.65 -13.22
CA LYS A 344 10.06 -1.74 -13.75
C LYS A 344 9.74 -1.30 -15.18
N LEU A 345 9.40 -2.25 -16.06
CA LEU A 345 9.05 -1.90 -17.45
C LEU A 345 7.78 -1.05 -17.51
N ALA A 346 6.78 -1.33 -16.67
CA ALA A 346 5.56 -0.54 -16.56
C ALA A 346 5.87 0.92 -16.17
N LEU A 347 6.74 1.12 -15.16
CA LEU A 347 7.17 2.46 -14.76
C LEU A 347 7.88 3.20 -15.91
N LEU A 348 8.78 2.53 -16.65
CA LEU A 348 9.46 3.15 -17.80
C LEU A 348 8.47 3.51 -18.92
N LEU A 349 7.55 2.59 -19.24
CA LEU A 349 6.47 2.85 -20.19
C LEU A 349 5.61 4.04 -19.78
N ARG A 350 5.26 4.14 -18.50
CA ARG A 350 4.50 5.24 -17.94
C ARG A 350 5.21 6.57 -18.11
N ILE A 351 6.53 6.62 -17.93
CA ILE A 351 7.33 7.82 -18.19
C ILE A 351 7.25 8.21 -19.67
N SER A 352 7.45 7.26 -20.58
CA SER A 352 7.32 7.51 -22.02
C SER A 352 5.92 8.02 -22.41
N TYR A 353 4.87 7.39 -21.89
CA TYR A 353 3.49 7.74 -22.22
C TYR A 353 3.08 9.10 -21.62
N ASN A 354 3.30 9.29 -20.31
CA ASN A 354 2.82 10.46 -19.58
C ASN A 354 3.49 11.76 -20.03
N TYR A 355 4.75 11.71 -20.46
CA TYR A 355 5.50 12.90 -20.88
C TYR A 355 5.79 12.94 -22.38
N GLY A 356 5.31 11.99 -23.18
CA GLY A 356 5.52 11.90 -24.62
C GLY A 356 7.00 11.89 -25.02
N LYS A 357 7.35 12.62 -26.10
CA LYS A 357 8.72 12.72 -26.63
C LYS A 357 9.76 13.07 -25.53
N PRO A 358 9.57 14.09 -24.67
CA PRO A 358 10.47 14.37 -23.56
C PRO A 358 10.74 13.19 -22.62
N GLY A 359 9.70 12.41 -22.26
CA GLY A 359 9.85 11.22 -21.41
C GLY A 359 10.68 10.14 -22.08
N SER A 360 10.36 9.84 -23.34
CA SER A 360 11.13 8.90 -24.16
C SER A 360 12.58 9.35 -24.33
N GLN A 361 12.84 10.65 -24.52
CA GLN A 361 14.20 11.19 -24.66
C GLN A 361 15.04 11.00 -23.38
N VAL A 362 14.44 11.22 -22.21
CA VAL A 362 15.10 10.97 -20.91
C VAL A 362 15.52 9.50 -20.82
N LEU A 363 14.60 8.57 -21.11
CA LEU A 363 14.89 7.13 -21.07
C LEU A 363 15.94 6.71 -22.11
N PHE A 364 15.83 7.20 -23.34
CA PHE A 364 16.80 6.95 -24.41
C PHE A 364 18.21 7.40 -24.01
N SER A 365 18.34 8.61 -23.47
CA SER A 365 19.62 9.18 -23.03
C SER A 365 20.31 8.38 -21.90
N MET A 366 19.56 7.53 -21.20
CA MET A 366 20.08 6.63 -20.16
C MET A 366 20.44 5.23 -20.69
N GLY A 367 20.40 5.00 -22.00
CA GLY A 367 20.80 3.74 -22.60
C GLY A 367 19.76 2.62 -22.47
N THR A 368 18.47 2.98 -22.50
CA THR A 368 17.38 1.99 -22.29
C THR A 368 17.46 0.83 -23.29
N LEU A 369 17.80 1.08 -24.56
CA LEU A 369 17.90 0.02 -25.57
C LEU A 369 19.07 -0.93 -25.29
N GLU A 370 20.21 -0.40 -24.85
CA GLU A 370 21.40 -1.16 -24.48
C GLU A 370 21.12 -2.07 -23.28
N HIS A 371 20.43 -1.54 -22.26
CA HIS A 371 20.03 -2.33 -21.08
C HIS A 371 19.01 -3.42 -21.43
N LEU A 372 18.05 -3.13 -22.32
CA LEU A 372 17.09 -4.13 -22.82
C LEU A 372 17.77 -5.20 -23.67
N ALA A 373 18.72 -4.83 -24.54
CA ALA A 373 19.48 -5.76 -25.37
C ALA A 373 20.38 -6.68 -24.52
N ALA A 374 20.96 -6.15 -23.43
CA ALA A 374 21.75 -6.92 -22.48
C ALA A 374 20.89 -7.87 -21.61
N CYS A 375 19.57 -7.63 -21.52
CA CYS A 375 18.66 -8.41 -20.71
C CYS A 375 18.48 -9.83 -21.27
N LYS A 376 18.99 -10.83 -20.54
CA LYS A 376 18.93 -12.24 -20.93
C LYS A 376 17.52 -12.83 -20.86
N MET A 377 16.60 -12.18 -20.15
CA MET A 377 15.19 -12.58 -20.06
C MET A 377 14.45 -12.42 -21.39
N VAL A 378 14.83 -11.43 -22.22
CA VAL A 378 14.24 -11.20 -23.54
C VAL A 378 14.73 -12.25 -24.56
N GLY A 379 16.01 -12.65 -24.48
CA GLY A 379 16.63 -13.57 -25.45
C GLY A 379 16.35 -15.07 -25.26
N LEU A 380 16.08 -15.53 -24.03
CA LEU A 380 15.88 -16.96 -23.72
C LEU A 380 14.47 -17.48 -24.07
N GLN A 381 13.46 -16.61 -24.11
CA GLN A 381 12.05 -16.97 -24.27
C GLN A 381 11.69 -17.43 -25.70
N LEU A 382 12.36 -16.88 -26.74
CA LEU A 382 12.08 -17.22 -28.14
C LEU A 382 12.57 -18.63 -28.55
N LYS A 383 13.57 -19.18 -27.86
CA LYS A 383 14.16 -20.49 -28.18
C LYS A 383 13.53 -21.67 -27.42
N GLY A 384 12.90 -21.43 -26.28
CA GLY A 384 12.37 -22.48 -25.38
C GLY A 384 10.94 -22.95 -25.68
N ALA A 385 10.10 -22.08 -26.26
CA ALA A 385 8.67 -22.35 -26.48
C ALA A 385 8.38 -23.50 -27.47
N PHE A 386 9.32 -23.80 -28.38
CA PHE A 386 9.15 -24.83 -29.41
C PHE A 386 9.34 -26.29 -28.91
N ARG A 387 9.58 -26.54 -27.60
CA ARG A 387 9.96 -27.87 -27.09
C ARG A 387 9.08 -28.49 -26.00
N ARG A 388 7.97 -27.89 -25.53
CA ARG A 388 7.16 -28.46 -24.42
C ARG A 388 5.70 -28.69 -24.80
N ASN A 389 5.06 -29.69 -24.16
CA ASN A 389 3.71 -30.19 -24.49
C ASN A 389 2.58 -29.43 -23.77
N GLY A 390 1.40 -29.46 -24.39
CA GLY A 390 0.32 -28.45 -24.35
C GLY A 390 -0.57 -28.25 -23.12
N LYS A 391 -0.14 -28.51 -21.89
CA LYS A 391 -0.85 -28.02 -20.69
C LYS A 391 -0.07 -26.98 -19.88
N ASP A 392 1.25 -27.07 -19.85
CA ASP A 392 2.13 -26.03 -19.28
C ASP A 392 2.45 -24.91 -20.27
N LEU A 393 2.13 -25.10 -21.55
CA LEU A 393 2.38 -24.09 -22.60
C LEU A 393 1.57 -22.82 -22.38
N ASP A 394 0.29 -22.90 -22.04
CA ASP A 394 -0.61 -21.74 -21.98
C ASP A 394 -0.20 -20.76 -20.87
N ALA A 395 0.11 -21.30 -19.68
CA ALA A 395 0.63 -20.53 -18.56
C ALA A 395 2.05 -19.98 -18.80
N ASP A 396 2.86 -20.62 -19.66
CA ASP A 396 4.18 -20.12 -20.07
C ASP A 396 4.02 -18.99 -21.11
N PHE A 397 3.08 -19.12 -22.06
CA PHE A 397 2.76 -18.09 -23.05
C PHE A 397 2.21 -16.80 -22.42
N ASP A 398 1.31 -16.91 -21.45
CA ASP A 398 0.79 -15.73 -20.74
C ASP A 398 1.92 -14.99 -20.00
N LYS A 399 2.84 -15.71 -19.38
CA LYS A 399 4.01 -15.12 -18.69
C LYS A 399 5.04 -14.55 -19.66
N GLN A 400 5.19 -15.15 -20.84
CA GLN A 400 6.01 -14.57 -21.91
C GLN A 400 5.42 -13.26 -22.41
N ARG A 401 4.10 -13.18 -22.57
CA ARG A 401 3.40 -11.95 -22.93
C ARG A 401 3.57 -10.85 -21.87
N LEU A 402 3.57 -11.20 -20.58
CA LEU A 402 3.83 -10.24 -19.49
C LEU A 402 5.19 -9.53 -19.63
N VAL A 403 6.19 -10.16 -20.24
CA VAL A 403 7.53 -9.57 -20.43
C VAL A 403 7.71 -8.94 -21.82
N ILE A 404 7.33 -9.65 -22.88
CA ILE A 404 7.61 -9.23 -24.25
C ILE A 404 6.75 -8.02 -24.64
N CYS A 405 5.46 -8.02 -24.29
CA CYS A 405 4.56 -6.92 -24.63
C CYS A 405 5.04 -5.56 -24.10
N PRO A 406 5.39 -5.39 -22.81
CA PRO A 406 5.88 -4.11 -22.33
C PRO A 406 7.24 -3.72 -22.92
N VAL A 407 8.14 -4.67 -23.20
CA VAL A 407 9.40 -4.37 -23.90
C VAL A 407 9.13 -3.81 -25.30
N LEU A 408 8.27 -4.45 -26.07
CA LEU A 408 7.92 -3.99 -27.42
C LEU A 408 7.23 -2.63 -27.42
N ARG A 409 6.31 -2.40 -26.47
CA ARG A 409 5.68 -1.08 -26.29
C ARG A 409 6.71 -0.01 -25.94
N LEU A 410 7.73 -0.34 -25.14
CA LEU A 410 8.76 0.61 -24.74
C LEU A 410 9.71 0.91 -25.90
N VAL A 411 10.09 -0.10 -26.67
CA VAL A 411 10.86 0.12 -27.91
C VAL A 411 10.04 0.98 -28.88
N SER A 412 8.74 0.71 -29.04
CA SER A 412 7.86 1.51 -29.89
C SER A 412 7.73 2.96 -29.42
N SER A 413 7.69 3.22 -28.11
CA SER A 413 7.64 4.58 -27.58
C SER A 413 8.96 5.33 -27.80
N LEU A 414 10.10 4.62 -27.79
CA LEU A 414 11.41 5.18 -28.10
C LEU A 414 11.58 5.46 -29.60
N THR A 415 11.02 4.63 -30.49
CA THR A 415 11.07 4.88 -31.94
C THR A 415 10.33 6.16 -32.35
N SER A 416 9.38 6.64 -31.54
CA SER A 416 8.71 7.93 -31.78
C SER A 416 9.65 9.16 -31.70
N LEU A 417 10.88 8.98 -31.20
CA LEU A 417 11.93 10.01 -31.22
C LEU A 417 12.57 10.19 -32.60
N VAL A 418 12.47 9.18 -33.47
CA VAL A 418 12.95 9.27 -34.85
C VAL A 418 11.86 9.98 -35.65
N ASP A 419 12.12 11.20 -36.09
CA ASP A 419 11.19 11.89 -36.97
C ASP A 419 11.16 11.17 -38.32
N SER A 420 10.00 10.59 -38.66
CA SER A 420 9.77 9.82 -39.89
C SER A 420 10.05 10.61 -41.17
N SER A 421 10.25 11.94 -41.08
CA SER A 421 10.64 12.81 -42.18
C SER A 421 12.09 12.59 -42.65
N GLU A 422 13.02 12.23 -41.76
CA GLU A 422 14.43 12.02 -42.15
C GLU A 422 14.63 10.73 -42.97
N PHE A 423 13.74 9.74 -42.81
CA PHE A 423 13.77 8.50 -43.61
C PHE A 423 13.12 8.64 -44.99
N LEU A 424 12.24 9.64 -45.18
CA LEU A 424 11.56 9.87 -46.47
C LEU A 424 12.38 10.77 -47.41
N GLU A 425 13.27 11.61 -46.90
CA GLU A 425 14.19 12.41 -47.75
C GLU A 425 15.30 11.58 -48.41
N VAL A 426 15.67 10.42 -47.85
CA VAL A 426 16.68 9.55 -48.46
C VAL A 426 16.10 8.71 -49.61
N ASN A 427 14.79 8.45 -49.60
CA ASN A 427 14.12 7.70 -50.66
C ASN A 427 13.59 8.56 -51.82
N SER A 428 13.59 9.89 -51.69
CA SER A 428 13.20 10.82 -52.77
C SER A 428 14.40 11.33 -53.60
N LEU A 429 15.63 10.94 -53.26
CA LEU A 429 16.85 11.20 -54.04
C LEU A 429 17.22 10.08 -55.04
N PHE A 430 16.35 9.07 -55.18
CA PHE A 430 16.49 7.97 -56.16
C PHE A 430 15.25 7.83 -57.06
N VAL A 431 14.81 8.93 -57.67
CA VAL A 431 13.96 8.90 -58.88
C VAL A 431 14.59 9.76 -59.95
#